data_AF-A0A9P4MYM8-F1
#
_entry.id   AF-A0A9P4MYM8-F1
#
_cell.length_a   1.000
_cell.length_b   1.000
_cell.length_c   1.000
_cell.angle_alpha   90.00
_cell.angle_beta   90.00
_cell.angle_gamma   90.00
#
_symmetry.space_group_name_H-M   'P 1'
#
loop_
_entity.id
_entity.type
_entity.pdbx_description
1 polymer ?
#
loop_
_entity_poly.entity_id
_entity_poly.type
_entity_poly.pdbx_seq_one_letter_code
_entity_poly.pdbx_strand_id
1 'polypeptide(L)'
;MDWKLYELNAGYAADEYGRIKGIFALFTTYGVGELSFINTVASCYSPQLGGRDLYVHVDIYGRFAVVQASVFDLEPAPGLTDRTLEQCVKESRPIYVELSSNIVEAKVHSNSLSRSLDISIPSNPQNLENEVADRSLNRIYISRRPYMLVDELADLDGIVQEINKFARTTSFLTFGLTFGGGTINGAPPTYHGVHASKLGSLDFTSYTDSADVVLDLSPLLSDTNT
;
A
#
# COMPACT_ATOMS: atom_id res chain seq x y z
N MET A 1 -20.19 22.99 -16.65
CA MET A 1 -19.57 21.66 -16.64
C MET A 1 -20.37 20.81 -15.67
N ASP A 2 -21.21 19.93 -16.19
CA ASP A 2 -21.97 18.98 -15.37
C ASP A 2 -21.01 17.86 -14.92
N TRP A 3 -20.59 17.90 -13.66
CA TRP A 3 -19.88 16.80 -13.02
C TRP A 3 -20.91 15.72 -12.67
N LYS A 4 -21.21 14.81 -13.59
CA LYS A 4 -21.86 13.55 -13.23
C LYS A 4 -20.80 12.45 -13.18
N LEU A 5 -19.88 12.59 -12.23
CA LEU A 5 -18.96 11.51 -11.89
C LEU A 5 -19.67 10.68 -10.80
N TYR A 6 -20.08 9.46 -11.14
CA TYR A 6 -20.57 8.50 -10.15
C TYR A 6 -19.48 8.27 -9.10
N GLU A 7 -19.86 8.11 -7.84
CA GLU A 7 -18.95 8.02 -6.69
C GLU A 7 -17.95 6.86 -6.84
N LEU A 8 -18.34 5.79 -7.53
CA LEU A 8 -17.45 4.69 -7.91
C LEU A 8 -16.30 5.17 -8.82
N ASN A 9 -16.61 5.95 -9.85
CA ASN A 9 -15.60 6.47 -10.78
C ASN A 9 -14.73 7.53 -10.09
N ALA A 10 -15.33 8.33 -9.21
CA ALA A 10 -14.59 9.28 -8.37
C ALA A 10 -13.60 8.54 -7.47
N GLY A 11 -14.00 7.38 -6.93
CA GLY A 11 -13.14 6.53 -6.14
C GLY A 11 -11.92 6.03 -6.92
N TYR A 12 -12.12 5.40 -8.08
CA TYR A 12 -10.98 4.93 -8.89
C TYR A 12 -10.05 6.06 -9.33
N ALA A 13 -10.60 7.23 -9.70
CA ALA A 13 -9.78 8.40 -10.03
C ALA A 13 -8.97 8.90 -8.83
N ALA A 14 -9.53 8.79 -7.62
CA ALA A 14 -8.85 9.18 -6.39
C ALA A 14 -7.75 8.16 -6.01
N ASP A 15 -7.98 6.86 -6.18
CA ASP A 15 -6.94 5.82 -6.02
C ASP A 15 -5.77 6.05 -6.97
N GLU A 16 -6.04 6.28 -8.25
CA GLU A 16 -4.99 6.61 -9.24
C GLU A 16 -4.23 7.89 -8.86
N TYR A 17 -4.94 8.92 -8.41
CA TYR A 17 -4.32 10.14 -7.90
C TYR A 17 -3.40 9.85 -6.70
N GLY A 18 -3.85 9.00 -5.77
CA GLY A 18 -3.08 8.54 -4.63
C GLY A 18 -1.79 7.85 -5.02
N ARG A 19 -1.83 6.98 -6.03
CA ARG A 19 -0.63 6.29 -6.55
C ARG A 19 0.39 7.27 -7.14
N ILE A 20 -0.07 8.36 -7.75
CA ILE A 20 0.83 9.36 -8.37
C ILE A 20 1.33 10.40 -7.36
N LYS A 21 0.52 10.76 -6.35
CA LYS A 21 0.80 11.88 -5.44
C LYS A 21 1.08 11.46 -4.00
N GLY A 22 0.93 10.19 -3.67
CA GLY A 22 1.17 9.59 -2.35
C GLY A 22 -0.06 9.56 -1.45
N ILE A 23 -1.00 10.49 -1.58
CA ILE A 23 -2.22 10.53 -0.77
C ILE A 23 -3.39 11.15 -1.54
N PHE A 24 -4.61 10.70 -1.25
CA PHE A 24 -5.84 11.28 -1.77
C PHE A 24 -6.89 11.39 -0.67
N ALA A 25 -7.89 12.23 -0.92
CA ALA A 25 -9.10 12.31 -0.11
C ALA A 25 -10.32 12.36 -1.04
N LEU A 26 -11.38 11.63 -0.68
CA LEU A 26 -12.66 11.69 -1.36
C LEU A 26 -13.74 12.06 -0.34
N PHE A 27 -14.60 13.01 -0.72
CA PHE A 27 -15.72 13.46 0.11
C PHE A 27 -17.03 13.01 -0.55
N THR A 28 -17.85 12.30 0.20
CA THR A 28 -19.14 11.77 -0.24
C THR A 28 -20.25 12.17 0.72
N THR A 29 -21.49 12.17 0.23
CA THR A 29 -22.66 12.33 1.12
C THR A 29 -23.03 11.01 1.78
N TYR A 30 -23.56 11.08 3.00
CA TYR A 30 -23.96 9.88 3.76
C TYR A 30 -25.04 9.09 3.02
N GLY A 31 -24.84 7.78 2.87
CA GLY A 31 -25.80 6.86 2.25
C GLY A 31 -25.28 6.21 0.95
N VAL A 32 -26.01 6.36 -0.16
CA VAL A 32 -25.78 5.53 -1.37
C VAL A 32 -24.44 5.78 -2.06
N GLY A 33 -23.86 6.98 -1.92
CA GLY A 33 -22.56 7.32 -2.50
C GLY A 33 -21.40 6.59 -1.81
N GLU A 34 -21.42 6.52 -0.47
CA GLU A 34 -20.41 5.82 0.33
C GLU A 34 -20.41 4.31 0.07
N LEU A 35 -21.58 3.68 -0.02
CA LEU A 35 -21.66 2.24 -0.28
C LEU A 35 -21.03 1.83 -1.63
N SER A 36 -21.07 2.74 -2.62
CA SER A 36 -20.42 2.53 -3.92
C SER A 36 -18.90 2.65 -3.83
N PHE A 37 -18.41 3.50 -2.92
CA PHE A 37 -16.98 3.76 -2.70
C PHE A 37 -16.29 2.68 -1.84
N ILE A 38 -17.05 1.84 -1.13
CA ILE A 38 -16.49 0.66 -0.43
C ILE A 38 -15.69 -0.22 -1.39
N ASN A 39 -16.11 -0.37 -2.65
CA ASN A 39 -15.34 -1.16 -3.63
C ASN A 39 -13.94 -0.58 -3.88
N THR A 40 -13.79 0.74 -3.87
CA THR A 40 -12.48 1.39 -4.01
C THR A 40 -11.66 1.25 -2.73
N VAL A 41 -12.24 1.50 -1.56
CA VAL A 41 -11.50 1.34 -0.28
C VAL A 41 -11.11 -0.12 -0.03
N ALA A 42 -11.94 -1.07 -0.46
CA ALA A 42 -11.62 -2.50 -0.49
C ALA A 42 -10.62 -2.87 -1.60
N SER A 43 -10.49 -2.08 -2.67
CA SER A 43 -9.39 -2.26 -3.63
C SER A 43 -8.04 -1.86 -3.00
N CYS A 44 -8.05 -0.99 -1.99
CA CYS A 44 -6.88 -0.64 -1.18
C CYS A 44 -6.61 -1.63 -0.01
N TYR A 45 -7.49 -2.62 0.27
CA TYR A 45 -7.38 -3.54 1.43
C TYR A 45 -8.21 -4.85 1.32
N SER A 46 -7.72 -6.01 1.80
CA SER A 46 -8.42 -7.33 1.78
C SER A 46 -8.53 -7.94 3.20
N PRO A 47 -9.55 -8.74 3.67
CA PRO A 47 -10.90 -9.16 3.17
C PRO A 47 -12.09 -9.17 4.22
N GLN A 48 -13.27 -9.74 3.80
CA GLN A 48 -14.44 -10.38 4.50
C GLN A 48 -15.59 -9.61 5.22
N LEU A 49 -16.85 -9.94 4.85
CA LEU A 49 -18.11 -9.22 5.15
C LEU A 49 -19.06 -9.90 6.15
N GLY A 50 -19.76 -9.10 6.98
CA GLY A 50 -21.02 -9.47 7.65
C GLY A 50 -21.40 -8.68 8.91
N GLY A 51 -22.50 -7.91 8.88
CA GLY A 51 -23.15 -7.30 10.07
C GLY A 51 -24.16 -6.18 9.71
N ARG A 52 -25.29 -6.06 10.44
CA ARG A 52 -26.39 -5.10 10.21
C ARG A 52 -26.62 -4.25 11.47
N ASP A 53 -26.46 -2.93 11.39
CA ASP A 53 -27.04 -1.93 12.29
C ASP A 53 -26.90 -0.50 11.73
N LEU A 54 -27.55 0.54 12.29
CA LEU A 54 -27.51 1.92 11.76
C LEU A 54 -26.12 2.60 11.73
N TYR A 55 -25.11 1.95 12.32
CA TYR A 55 -23.67 2.24 12.17
C TYR A 55 -23.02 1.47 11.01
N VAL A 56 -23.82 0.90 10.11
CA VAL A 56 -23.38 0.02 9.02
C VAL A 56 -22.27 0.62 8.16
N HIS A 57 -22.25 1.92 7.93
CA HIS A 57 -21.18 2.55 7.15
C HIS A 57 -19.86 2.52 7.94
N VAL A 58 -19.85 2.98 9.18
CA VAL A 58 -18.70 2.85 10.10
C VAL A 58 -18.26 1.38 10.20
N ASP A 59 -19.17 0.45 10.50
CA ASP A 59 -18.80 -0.96 10.69
C ASP A 59 -18.26 -1.62 9.41
N ILE A 60 -18.74 -1.23 8.22
CA ILE A 60 -18.22 -1.75 6.96
C ILE A 60 -16.85 -1.13 6.66
N TYR A 61 -16.73 0.20 6.74
CA TYR A 61 -15.46 0.88 6.50
C TYR A 61 -14.39 0.48 7.50
N GLY A 62 -14.75 0.15 8.75
CA GLY A 62 -13.80 -0.24 9.80
C GLY A 62 -13.08 -1.55 9.51
N ARG A 63 -13.57 -2.32 8.53
CA ARG A 63 -12.88 -3.53 8.03
C ARG A 63 -11.78 -3.21 7.04
N PHE A 64 -11.82 -2.04 6.41
CA PHE A 64 -10.86 -1.63 5.38
C PHE A 64 -9.99 -0.46 5.84
N ALA A 65 -10.53 0.40 6.71
CA ALA A 65 -9.85 1.57 7.25
C ALA A 65 -9.03 1.22 8.50
N VAL A 66 -7.85 1.80 8.62
CA VAL A 66 -7.01 1.62 9.81
C VAL A 66 -7.54 2.38 11.03
N VAL A 67 -8.19 3.51 10.79
CA VAL A 67 -8.83 4.34 11.81
C VAL A 67 -10.13 4.93 11.28
N GLN A 68 -11.09 5.04 12.19
CA GLN A 68 -12.36 5.73 11.95
C GLN A 68 -12.54 6.86 12.95
N ALA A 69 -13.04 8.00 12.47
CA ALA A 69 -13.40 9.13 13.33
C ALA A 69 -14.79 9.63 12.98
N SER A 70 -15.65 9.77 14.00
CA SER A 70 -16.93 10.44 13.85
C SER A 70 -16.87 11.79 14.55
N VAL A 71 -16.94 12.85 13.75
CA VAL A 71 -16.74 14.24 14.16
C VAL A 71 -18.10 14.93 14.22
N PHE A 72 -18.68 14.92 15.42
CA PHE A 72 -19.98 15.54 15.73
C PHE A 72 -19.86 16.82 16.57
N ASP A 73 -18.79 16.94 17.35
CA ASP A 73 -18.54 18.06 18.26
C ASP A 73 -17.36 18.91 17.77
N LEU A 74 -17.47 20.23 17.97
CA LEU A 74 -16.47 21.20 17.50
C LEU A 74 -15.13 21.13 18.23
N GLU A 75 -15.17 20.89 19.54
CA GLU A 75 -13.98 20.92 20.39
C GLU A 75 -12.97 19.81 20.03
N PRO A 76 -13.38 18.53 19.90
CA PRO A 76 -12.44 17.46 19.54
C PRO A 76 -12.13 17.39 18.04
N ALA A 77 -12.85 18.11 17.17
CA ALA A 77 -12.78 17.95 15.72
C ALA A 77 -11.36 18.08 15.14
N PRO A 78 -10.54 19.11 15.48
CA PRO A 78 -9.19 19.23 14.93
C PRO A 78 -8.30 18.07 15.38
N GLY A 79 -8.32 17.73 16.67
CA GLY A 79 -7.46 16.67 17.21
C GLY A 79 -7.81 15.28 16.72
N LEU A 80 -9.10 14.99 16.48
CA LEU A 80 -9.54 13.75 15.85
C LEU A 80 -9.07 13.69 14.40
N THR A 81 -9.27 14.76 13.63
CA THR A 81 -8.85 14.84 12.22
C THR A 81 -7.35 14.63 12.08
N ASP A 82 -6.55 15.33 12.87
CA ASP A 82 -5.09 15.23 12.84
C ASP A 82 -4.62 13.81 13.13
N ARG A 83 -5.13 13.18 14.21
CA ARG A 83 -4.76 11.81 14.57
C ARG A 83 -5.13 10.81 13.48
N THR A 84 -6.31 10.96 12.88
CA THR A 84 -6.76 10.05 11.83
C THR A 84 -5.88 10.18 10.59
N LEU A 85 -5.49 11.40 10.20
CA LEU A 85 -4.54 11.62 9.11
C LEU A 85 -3.14 11.08 9.40
N GLU A 86 -2.62 11.27 10.63
CA GLU A 86 -1.33 10.71 11.06
C GLU A 86 -1.31 9.18 10.90
N GLN A 87 -2.39 8.50 11.27
CA GLN A 87 -2.50 7.04 11.15
C GLN A 87 -2.63 6.58 9.69
N CYS A 88 -3.36 7.33 8.85
CA CYS A 88 -3.43 7.04 7.41
C CYS A 88 -2.04 6.97 6.77
N VAL A 89 -1.18 7.94 7.11
CA VAL A 89 0.18 8.03 6.56
C VAL A 89 1.10 6.98 7.18
N LYS A 90 1.06 6.81 8.51
CA LYS A 90 1.95 5.87 9.22
C LYS A 90 1.72 4.43 8.83
N GLU A 91 0.48 4.06 8.53
CA GLU A 91 0.08 2.69 8.25
C GLU A 91 -0.08 2.43 6.74
N SER A 92 0.08 3.45 5.89
CA SER A 92 -0.19 3.38 4.44
C SER A 92 -1.54 2.73 4.12
N ARG A 93 -2.57 3.06 4.91
CA ARG A 93 -3.89 2.43 4.86
C ARG A 93 -5.00 3.49 4.86
N PRO A 94 -6.14 3.20 4.21
CA PRO A 94 -7.24 4.16 4.15
C PRO A 94 -7.79 4.45 5.55
N ILE A 95 -8.41 5.62 5.69
CA ILE A 95 -9.12 6.05 6.90
C ILE A 95 -10.56 6.43 6.53
N TYR A 96 -11.43 6.45 7.53
CA TYR A 96 -12.81 6.92 7.36
C TYR A 96 -13.12 8.02 8.36
N VAL A 97 -13.65 9.15 7.87
CA VAL A 97 -14.03 10.28 8.72
C VAL A 97 -15.46 10.68 8.39
N GLU A 98 -16.35 10.56 9.37
CA GLU A 98 -17.70 11.10 9.29
C GLU A 98 -17.68 12.51 9.88
N LEU A 99 -18.20 13.48 9.14
CA LEU A 99 -18.30 14.86 9.60
C LEU A 99 -19.77 15.29 9.62
N SER A 100 -20.23 15.76 10.78
CA SER A 100 -21.58 16.29 10.89
C SER A 100 -21.75 17.57 10.05
N SER A 101 -22.79 17.61 9.22
CA SER A 101 -23.11 18.79 8.39
C SER A 101 -23.40 20.03 9.22
N ASN A 102 -23.78 19.88 10.50
CA ASN A 102 -24.07 21.00 11.40
C ASN A 102 -22.82 21.77 11.84
N ILE A 103 -21.63 21.20 11.71
CA ILE A 103 -20.38 21.79 12.21
C ILE A 103 -19.36 22.10 11.10
N VAL A 104 -19.68 21.78 9.83
CA VAL A 104 -18.75 21.94 8.70
C VAL A 104 -18.31 23.38 8.47
N GLU A 105 -19.19 24.36 8.75
CA GLU A 105 -18.88 25.79 8.62
C GLU A 105 -18.43 26.43 9.94
N ALA A 106 -18.45 25.68 11.04
CA ALA A 106 -18.17 26.23 12.34
C ALA A 106 -16.66 26.48 12.51
N LYS A 107 -16.33 27.63 13.10
CA LYS A 107 -14.94 28.09 13.25
C LYS A 107 -14.29 27.39 14.43
N VAL A 108 -13.09 26.85 14.20
CA VAL A 108 -12.20 26.30 15.23
C VAL A 108 -10.99 27.22 15.44
N HIS A 109 -10.33 27.10 16.59
CA HIS A 109 -9.11 27.85 16.84
C HIS A 109 -7.97 27.38 15.92
N SER A 110 -7.18 28.32 15.39
CA SER A 110 -6.05 28.01 14.49
C SER A 110 -4.83 27.43 15.21
N ASN A 111 -4.86 27.30 16.53
CA ASN A 111 -3.74 26.84 17.34
C ASN A 111 -3.21 25.48 16.87
N SER A 112 -4.07 24.57 16.42
CA SER A 112 -3.65 23.25 15.92
C SER A 112 -2.76 23.33 14.67
N LEU A 113 -2.93 24.36 13.82
CA LEU A 113 -2.11 24.55 12.63
C LEU A 113 -0.65 24.92 12.94
N SER A 114 -0.35 25.31 14.17
CA SER A 114 1.02 25.59 14.61
C SER A 114 1.85 24.33 14.81
N ARG A 115 1.20 23.16 14.90
CA ARG A 115 1.84 21.86 15.05
C ARG A 115 1.73 21.11 13.71
N SER A 116 2.87 20.66 13.19
CA SER A 116 2.87 19.71 12.07
C SER A 116 2.41 18.32 12.53
N LEU A 117 1.71 17.62 11.65
CA LEU A 117 1.34 16.22 11.87
C LEU A 117 2.60 15.38 12.07
N ASP A 118 2.59 14.53 13.10
CA ASP A 118 3.65 13.56 13.30
C ASP A 118 3.40 12.34 12.41
N ILE A 119 4.05 12.33 11.26
CA ILE A 119 4.01 11.24 10.27
C ILE A 119 5.29 10.39 10.29
N SER A 120 6.10 10.49 11.34
CA SER A 120 7.33 9.70 11.43
C SER A 120 7.02 8.21 11.56
N ILE A 121 7.64 7.40 10.69
CA ILE A 121 7.57 5.94 10.76
C ILE A 121 8.58 5.48 11.82
N PRO A 122 8.19 4.67 12.82
CA PRO A 122 9.12 4.18 13.82
C PRO A 122 10.19 3.29 13.16
N SER A 123 11.46 3.56 13.49
CA SER A 123 12.58 2.73 13.05
C SER A 123 12.55 1.39 13.79
N ASN A 124 12.93 0.30 13.10
CA ASN A 124 13.00 -1.00 13.75
C ASN A 124 14.16 -1.04 14.76
N PRO A 125 14.10 -1.90 15.78
CA PRO A 125 15.22 -2.12 16.68
C PRO A 125 16.45 -2.62 15.91
N GLN A 126 17.57 -1.88 16.00
CA GLN A 126 18.80 -2.16 15.24
C GLN A 126 19.31 -3.60 15.44
N ASN A 127 19.12 -4.17 16.62
CA ASN A 127 19.52 -5.55 16.91
C ASN A 127 18.73 -6.57 16.07
N LEU A 128 17.43 -6.36 15.87
CA LEU A 128 16.60 -7.22 15.03
C LEU A 128 16.95 -7.04 13.55
N GLU A 129 17.17 -5.81 13.09
CA GLU A 129 17.61 -5.54 11.72
C GLU A 129 18.92 -6.26 11.40
N ASN A 130 19.92 -6.14 12.28
CA ASN A 130 21.21 -6.79 12.11
C ASN A 130 21.07 -8.32 12.10
N GLU A 131 20.27 -8.90 12.99
CA GLU A 131 20.04 -10.35 13.04
C GLU A 131 19.42 -10.87 11.73
N VAL A 132 18.39 -10.18 11.22
CA VAL A 132 17.72 -10.55 9.97
C VAL A 132 18.66 -10.38 8.77
N ALA A 133 19.44 -9.30 8.74
CA ALA A 133 20.41 -9.03 7.69
C ALA A 133 21.51 -10.11 7.67
N ASP A 134 22.12 -10.41 8.83
CA ASP A 134 23.17 -11.43 8.95
C ASP A 134 22.66 -12.82 8.56
N ARG A 135 21.44 -13.18 8.98
CA ARG A 135 20.83 -14.47 8.61
C ARG A 135 20.56 -14.57 7.11
N SER A 136 20.11 -13.48 6.49
CA SER A 136 19.85 -13.41 5.05
C SER A 136 21.15 -13.47 4.25
N LEU A 137 22.16 -12.69 4.64
CA LEU A 137 23.48 -12.69 4.03
C LEU A 137 24.17 -14.04 4.14
N ASN A 138 24.09 -14.71 5.30
CA ASN A 138 24.66 -16.06 5.45
C ASN A 138 24.05 -17.06 4.46
N ARG A 139 22.73 -17.00 4.22
CA ARG A 139 22.08 -17.85 3.20
C ARG A 139 22.54 -17.51 1.79
N ILE A 140 22.69 -16.23 1.49
CA ILE A 140 23.20 -15.77 0.19
C ILE A 140 24.66 -16.23 -0.02
N TYR A 141 25.52 -16.13 0.98
CA TYR A 141 26.94 -16.47 0.85
C TYR A 141 27.20 -17.97 0.65
N ILE A 142 26.35 -18.84 1.19
CA ILE A 142 26.46 -20.30 0.97
C ILE A 142 25.75 -20.76 -0.31
N SER A 143 24.93 -19.90 -0.91
CA SER A 143 24.18 -20.18 -2.12
C SER A 143 25.09 -20.19 -3.35
N ARG A 144 24.83 -21.11 -4.26
CA ARG A 144 25.51 -21.22 -5.56
C ARG A 144 24.67 -20.66 -6.69
N ARG A 145 23.34 -20.60 -6.54
CA ARG A 145 22.39 -20.18 -7.58
C ARG A 145 21.31 -19.28 -6.99
N PRO A 146 21.67 -18.11 -6.43
CA PRO A 146 20.70 -17.17 -5.92
C PRO A 146 20.03 -16.41 -7.07
N TYR A 147 18.75 -16.10 -6.91
CA TYR A 147 18.06 -15.15 -7.78
C TYR A 147 17.08 -14.29 -6.98
N MET A 148 16.62 -13.21 -7.62
CA MET A 148 15.69 -12.24 -7.06
C MET A 148 14.36 -12.30 -7.81
N LEU A 149 13.27 -12.30 -7.05
CA LEU A 149 11.92 -12.01 -7.50
C LEU A 149 11.51 -10.67 -6.92
N VAL A 150 10.96 -9.80 -7.77
CA VAL A 150 10.48 -8.49 -7.35
C VAL A 150 9.06 -8.32 -7.84
N ASP A 151 8.17 -7.86 -6.98
CA ASP A 151 6.77 -7.67 -7.31
C ASP A 151 6.30 -6.21 -7.11
N GLU A 152 5.01 -5.97 -7.36
CA GLU A 152 4.41 -4.63 -7.39
C GLU A 152 4.54 -3.86 -6.07
N LEU A 153 4.50 -4.54 -4.91
CA LEU A 153 4.53 -3.85 -3.61
C LEU A 153 5.86 -3.12 -3.36
N ALA A 154 6.92 -3.41 -4.13
CA ALA A 154 8.20 -2.74 -3.96
C ALA A 154 8.13 -1.22 -4.23
N ASP A 155 7.20 -0.78 -5.09
CA ASP A 155 6.95 0.65 -5.34
C ASP A 155 6.24 1.29 -4.14
N LEU A 156 5.26 0.59 -3.57
CA LEU A 156 4.54 1.00 -2.36
C LEU A 156 5.45 1.06 -1.13
N ASP A 157 6.36 0.11 -1.00
CA ASP A 157 7.36 0.06 0.07
C ASP A 157 8.48 1.10 -0.12
N GLY A 158 8.55 1.73 -1.30
CA GLY A 158 9.55 2.76 -1.60
C GLY A 158 10.98 2.24 -1.72
N ILE A 159 11.18 0.93 -1.90
CA ILE A 159 12.50 0.27 -1.87
C ILE A 159 13.08 -0.04 -3.27
N VAL A 160 12.44 0.46 -4.34
CA VAL A 160 12.84 0.19 -5.73
C VAL A 160 14.30 0.57 -6.00
N GLN A 161 14.79 1.66 -5.43
CA GLN A 161 16.17 2.11 -5.66
C GLN A 161 17.20 1.17 -5.02
N GLU A 162 16.89 0.70 -3.82
CA GLU A 162 17.65 -0.25 -3.03
C GLU A 162 17.70 -1.60 -3.74
N ILE A 163 16.56 -2.09 -4.24
CA ILE A 163 16.48 -3.32 -5.02
C ILE A 163 17.36 -3.21 -6.27
N ASN A 164 17.23 -2.11 -7.04
CA ASN A 164 18.05 -1.90 -8.24
C ASN A 164 19.55 -1.79 -7.91
N LYS A 165 19.91 -1.16 -6.80
CA LYS A 165 21.30 -1.08 -6.33
C LYS A 165 21.82 -2.45 -5.90
N PHE A 166 21.01 -3.22 -5.20
CA PHE A 166 21.34 -4.56 -4.74
C PHE A 166 21.55 -5.50 -5.93
N ALA A 167 20.59 -5.55 -6.87
CA ALA A 167 20.69 -6.35 -8.10
C ALA A 167 21.95 -6.03 -8.92
N ARG A 168 22.32 -4.74 -9.04
CA ARG A 168 23.57 -4.33 -9.71
C ARG A 168 24.82 -4.77 -8.96
N THR A 169 24.79 -4.75 -7.63
CA THR A 169 25.95 -5.11 -6.79
C THR A 169 26.19 -6.61 -6.79
N THR A 170 25.13 -7.40 -6.69
CA THR A 170 25.21 -8.86 -6.63
C THR A 170 25.29 -9.51 -8.00
N SER A 171 24.83 -8.82 -9.05
CA SER A 171 24.66 -9.37 -10.40
C SER A 171 23.77 -10.62 -10.42
N PHE A 172 22.84 -10.75 -9.46
CA PHE A 172 21.90 -11.87 -9.43
C PHE A 172 20.91 -11.78 -10.58
N LEU A 173 20.50 -12.95 -11.10
CA LEU A 173 19.36 -12.98 -12.00
C LEU A 173 18.16 -12.40 -11.28
N THR A 174 17.50 -11.45 -11.92
CA THR A 174 16.38 -10.72 -11.36
C THR A 174 15.19 -10.85 -12.29
N PHE A 175 14.04 -11.18 -11.73
CA PHE A 175 12.78 -11.29 -12.47
C PHE A 175 11.70 -10.47 -11.78
N GLY A 176 10.77 -9.96 -12.58
CA GLY A 176 9.51 -9.40 -12.07
C GLY A 176 8.49 -10.52 -11.91
N LEU A 177 7.62 -10.47 -10.91
CA LEU A 177 6.38 -11.23 -10.93
C LEU A 177 5.34 -10.56 -11.85
N THR A 178 4.19 -11.20 -12.03
CA THR A 178 3.19 -10.80 -13.04
C THR A 178 2.73 -9.35 -12.85
N PHE A 179 2.57 -8.92 -11.60
CA PHE A 179 2.14 -7.56 -11.27
C PHE A 179 3.34 -6.59 -11.13
N GLY A 180 4.51 -7.06 -10.70
CA GLY A 180 5.74 -6.27 -10.66
C GLY A 180 6.43 -6.02 -12.02
N GLY A 181 5.78 -6.40 -13.13
CA GLY A 181 6.30 -6.23 -14.48
C GLY A 181 6.48 -4.75 -14.87
N GLY A 182 7.63 -4.18 -14.53
CA GLY A 182 7.95 -2.77 -14.78
C GLY A 182 8.46 -2.01 -13.55
N THR A 183 8.35 -2.60 -12.36
CA THR A 183 8.77 -1.99 -11.09
C THR A 183 10.29 -1.81 -11.01
N ILE A 184 11.06 -2.72 -11.61
CA ILE A 184 12.53 -2.67 -11.61
C ILE A 184 13.11 -2.26 -12.96
N ASN A 185 14.31 -1.67 -12.92
CA ASN A 185 14.97 -1.22 -14.12
C ASN A 185 15.36 -2.42 -14.98
N GLY A 186 14.77 -2.52 -16.18
CA GLY A 186 15.05 -3.61 -17.11
C GLY A 186 16.27 -3.42 -18.01
N ALA A 187 17.03 -2.33 -17.87
CA ALA A 187 18.24 -2.08 -18.66
C ALA A 187 19.43 -3.00 -18.34
N PRO A 188 19.69 -3.42 -17.08
CA PRO A 188 20.77 -4.34 -16.78
C PRO A 188 20.56 -5.71 -17.43
N PRO A 189 21.63 -6.38 -17.91
CA PRO A 189 21.53 -7.70 -18.55
C PRO A 189 21.11 -8.82 -17.58
N THR A 190 21.10 -8.53 -16.28
CA THR A 190 20.67 -9.45 -15.21
C THR A 190 19.15 -9.48 -15.04
N TYR A 191 18.41 -8.55 -15.66
CA TYR A 191 16.96 -8.57 -15.66
C TYR A 191 16.43 -9.40 -16.84
N HIS A 192 15.58 -10.36 -16.54
CA HIS A 192 15.08 -11.32 -17.51
C HIS A 192 13.56 -11.27 -17.69
N GLY A 193 12.95 -10.12 -17.40
CA GLY A 193 11.52 -9.91 -17.61
C GLY A 193 10.65 -10.55 -16.53
N VAL A 194 9.40 -10.79 -16.89
CA VAL A 194 8.38 -11.34 -15.99
C VAL A 194 8.51 -12.86 -15.90
N HIS A 195 8.65 -13.37 -14.68
CA HIS A 195 8.58 -14.78 -14.36
C HIS A 195 7.13 -15.20 -14.16
N ALA A 196 6.52 -15.78 -15.19
CA ALA A 196 5.18 -16.37 -15.16
C ALA A 196 5.22 -17.91 -15.23
N SER A 197 6.28 -18.51 -14.67
CA SER A 197 6.54 -19.95 -14.74
C SER A 197 6.37 -20.48 -16.18
N LYS A 198 5.68 -21.62 -16.35
CA LYS A 198 5.40 -22.28 -17.65
C LYS A 198 4.48 -21.49 -18.59
N LEU A 199 3.83 -20.43 -18.10
CA LEU A 199 2.96 -19.56 -18.91
C LEU A 199 3.73 -18.39 -19.53
N GLY A 200 4.96 -18.13 -19.08
CA GLY A 200 5.81 -17.05 -19.56
C GLY A 200 6.46 -17.33 -20.92
N SER A 201 6.80 -16.27 -21.65
CA SER A 201 7.53 -16.34 -22.93
C SER A 201 9.03 -16.63 -22.77
N LEU A 202 9.57 -16.42 -21.57
CA LEU A 202 10.96 -16.68 -21.20
C LEU A 202 11.01 -17.84 -20.21
N ASP A 203 11.46 -19.00 -20.66
CA ASP A 203 11.54 -20.20 -19.82
C ASP A 203 12.85 -20.25 -19.01
N PHE A 204 12.81 -19.63 -17.83
CA PHE A 204 13.83 -19.79 -16.80
C PHE A 204 13.43 -20.82 -15.73
N THR A 205 12.41 -21.65 -15.99
CA THR A 205 11.88 -22.63 -15.04
C THR A 205 12.98 -23.60 -14.60
N SER A 206 13.82 -24.06 -15.54
CA SER A 206 14.96 -24.93 -15.23
C SER A 206 15.99 -24.29 -14.29
N TYR A 207 16.21 -22.97 -14.37
CA TYR A 207 17.11 -22.27 -13.46
C TYR A 207 16.45 -22.08 -12.10
N THR A 208 15.23 -21.54 -12.08
CA THR A 208 14.46 -21.23 -10.87
C THR A 208 14.15 -22.48 -10.04
N ASP A 209 13.78 -23.60 -10.67
CA ASP A 209 13.59 -24.90 -10.00
C ASP A 209 14.89 -25.46 -9.37
N SER A 210 16.05 -25.06 -9.91
CA SER A 210 17.36 -25.53 -9.44
C SER A 210 18.07 -24.56 -8.48
N ALA A 211 17.42 -23.43 -8.18
CA ALA A 211 17.95 -22.43 -7.28
C ALA A 211 17.93 -22.92 -5.83
N ASP A 212 18.92 -22.51 -5.05
CA ASP A 212 19.03 -22.84 -3.64
C ASP A 212 18.61 -21.69 -2.71
N VAL A 213 18.57 -20.45 -3.22
CA VAL A 213 18.04 -19.28 -2.51
C VAL A 213 17.24 -18.41 -3.47
N VAL A 214 16.06 -18.01 -3.02
CA VAL A 214 15.21 -17.01 -3.68
C VAL A 214 15.07 -15.82 -2.75
N LEU A 215 15.39 -14.64 -3.27
CA LEU A 215 15.12 -13.36 -2.63
C LEU A 215 13.80 -12.85 -3.18
N ASP A 216 12.72 -13.16 -2.48
CA ASP A 216 11.38 -12.71 -2.84
C ASP A 216 11.07 -11.37 -2.18
N LEU A 217 11.01 -10.31 -2.99
CA LEU A 217 11.00 -8.93 -2.53
C LEU A 217 9.66 -8.28 -2.83
N SER A 218 8.95 -7.94 -1.75
CA SER A 218 7.64 -7.29 -1.74
C SER A 218 6.56 -8.06 -2.54
N PRO A 219 6.41 -9.38 -2.32
CA PRO A 219 5.50 -10.19 -3.14
C PRO A 219 4.02 -9.91 -2.82
N LEU A 220 3.18 -9.90 -3.85
CA LEU A 220 1.73 -9.95 -3.73
C LEU A 220 1.24 -11.35 -4.13
N LEU A 221 1.47 -12.34 -3.26
CA LEU A 221 1.08 -13.73 -3.55
C LEU A 221 -0.43 -13.90 -3.52
N SER A 222 -1.01 -14.20 -4.68
CA SER A 222 -2.44 -14.49 -4.86
C SER A 222 -2.62 -15.73 -5.72
N ASP A 223 -3.85 -16.25 -5.84
CA ASP A 223 -4.19 -17.34 -6.77
C ASP A 223 -3.84 -17.03 -8.24
N THR A 224 -3.71 -15.75 -8.57
CA THR A 224 -3.34 -15.24 -9.90
C THR A 224 -1.85 -14.84 -10.00
N ASN A 225 -1.08 -14.93 -8.91
CA ASN A 225 0.33 -14.52 -8.83
C ASN A 225 1.13 -15.43 -7.89
N THR A 226 1.40 -16.66 -8.36
CA THR A 226 2.18 -17.71 -7.68
C THR A 226 3.21 -18.34 -8.60
#